data_AF-A0A8B2TZ43-F1
#
_entry.id   AF-A0A8B2TZ43-F1
#
_cell.length_a   1.000
_cell.length_b   1.000
_cell.length_c   1.000
_cell.angle_alpha   90.00
_cell.angle_beta   90.00
_cell.angle_gamma   90.00
#
_symmetry.space_group_name_H-M   'P 1'
#
loop_
_entity.id
_entity.type
_entity.pdbx_description
1 polymer ?
#
loop_
_entity_poly.entity_id
_entity_poly.type
_entity_poly.pdbx_seq_one_letter_code
_entity_poly.pdbx_strand_id
1 'polypeptide(L)'
;MKYFMLLVYLFSLNGCLFYWKDGCFHSPQLVTCDEPRIAFSSIAYYQKKLSVGNTDIEQRWKDAFSCGSKYRDKHLSSIIYPVDHSLIFDKCMIQKGYVIFSSNECGLKSPKRMNKGLCNE
;
A
#
# COMPACT_ATOMS: atom_id res chain seq x y z
N MET A 1 -32.78 -4.69 -46.00
CA MET A 1 -32.49 -5.73 -44.98
C MET A 1 -31.07 -6.32 -45.06
N LYS A 2 -30.45 -6.46 -46.24
CA LYS A 2 -29.04 -6.92 -46.37
C LYS A 2 -28.02 -6.08 -45.57
N TYR A 3 -28.15 -4.75 -45.59
CA TYR A 3 -27.24 -3.85 -44.85
C TYR A 3 -27.41 -3.91 -43.33
N PHE A 4 -28.62 -4.21 -42.85
CA PHE A 4 -28.91 -4.35 -41.41
C PHE A 4 -28.26 -5.62 -40.84
N MET A 5 -28.35 -6.74 -41.56
CA MET A 5 -27.66 -7.98 -41.19
C MET A 5 -26.13 -7.83 -41.21
N LEU A 6 -25.57 -7.06 -42.15
CA LEU A 6 -24.13 -6.78 -42.21
C LEU A 6 -23.66 -5.96 -40.99
N LEU A 7 -24.47 -5.01 -40.53
CA LEU A 7 -24.20 -4.18 -39.36
C LEU A 7 -24.20 -5.02 -38.07
N VAL A 8 -25.17 -5.92 -37.91
CA VAL A 8 -25.25 -6.84 -36.77
C VAL A 8 -24.08 -7.84 -36.76
N TYR A 9 -23.63 -8.30 -37.93
CA TYR A 9 -22.46 -9.18 -38.07
C TYR A 9 -21.14 -8.48 -37.71
N LEU A 10 -20.98 -7.21 -38.08
CA LEU A 10 -19.81 -6.40 -37.71
C LEU A 10 -19.74 -6.16 -36.19
N PHE A 11 -20.87 -5.94 -35.51
CA PHE A 11 -20.89 -5.78 -34.06
C PHE A 11 -20.57 -7.08 -33.29
N SER A 12 -20.94 -8.24 -33.82
CA SER A 12 -20.69 -9.53 -33.17
C SER A 12 -19.23 -10.01 -33.31
N LEU A 13 -18.48 -9.53 -34.31
CA LEU A 13 -17.03 -9.79 -34.45
C LEU A 13 -16.17 -8.98 -33.46
N ASN A 14 -16.71 -7.91 -32.86
CA ASN A 14 -15.98 -7.08 -31.88
C ASN A 14 -16.07 -7.60 -30.43
N GLY A 15 -16.94 -8.59 -30.16
CA GLY A 15 -17.22 -9.06 -28.80
C GLY A 15 -16.08 -9.79 -28.09
N CYS A 16 -15.07 -10.26 -28.84
CA CYS A 16 -13.91 -10.97 -28.27
C CYS A 16 -12.64 -10.12 -28.15
N LEU A 17 -12.69 -8.83 -28.50
CA LEU A 17 -11.50 -7.98 -28.53
C LEU A 17 -11.10 -7.46 -27.16
N PHE A 18 -12.03 -7.47 -26.20
CA PHE A 18 -11.82 -6.97 -24.85
C PHE A 18 -12.12 -8.07 -23.84
N TYR A 19 -11.12 -8.48 -23.06
CA TYR A 19 -11.32 -9.45 -22.00
C TYR A 19 -10.50 -9.11 -20.77
N TRP A 20 -11.05 -9.44 -19.59
CA TRP A 20 -10.37 -9.35 -18.32
C TRP A 20 -9.67 -10.68 -18.02
N LYS A 21 -8.38 -10.62 -17.75
CA LYS A 21 -7.61 -11.79 -17.31
C LYS A 21 -6.54 -11.35 -16.31
N ASP A 22 -6.45 -12.07 -15.21
CA ASP A 22 -5.39 -11.90 -14.18
C ASP A 22 -5.22 -10.46 -13.67
N GLY A 23 -6.32 -9.70 -13.54
CA GLY A 23 -6.28 -8.30 -13.08
C GLY A 23 -5.91 -7.27 -14.16
N CYS A 24 -5.83 -7.72 -15.41
CA CYS A 24 -5.51 -6.89 -16.56
C CYS A 24 -6.67 -6.83 -17.54
N PHE A 25 -6.93 -5.62 -18.04
CA PHE A 25 -7.81 -5.36 -19.16
C PHE A 25 -7.01 -5.44 -20.45
N HIS A 26 -7.37 -6.39 -21.32
CA HIS A 26 -6.72 -6.60 -22.60
C HIS A 26 -7.55 -6.02 -23.73
N SER A 27 -6.91 -5.24 -24.60
CA SER A 27 -7.41 -4.83 -25.92
C SER A 27 -6.36 -5.16 -26.99
N PRO A 28 -6.71 -5.19 -28.29
CA PRO A 28 -5.76 -5.55 -29.35
C PRO A 28 -4.56 -4.60 -29.46
N GLN A 29 -4.69 -3.37 -28.94
CA GLN A 29 -3.70 -2.31 -29.04
C GLN A 29 -3.02 -1.98 -27.71
N LEU A 30 -3.60 -2.38 -26.58
CA LEU A 30 -3.14 -1.99 -25.25
C LEU A 30 -3.57 -3.01 -24.19
N VAL A 31 -2.68 -3.29 -23.24
CA VAL A 31 -2.98 -4.03 -22.00
C VAL A 31 -2.82 -3.07 -20.82
N THR A 32 -3.87 -2.89 -20.03
CA THR A 32 -3.82 -2.10 -18.80
C THR A 32 -4.06 -3.00 -17.60
N CYS A 33 -3.04 -3.17 -16.76
CA CYS A 33 -3.13 -3.94 -15.53
C CYS A 33 -3.40 -3.04 -14.34
N ASP A 34 -4.38 -3.39 -13.53
CA ASP A 34 -4.58 -2.77 -12.23
C ASP A 34 -3.64 -3.45 -11.23
N GLU A 35 -2.49 -2.81 -10.97
CA GLU A 35 -1.60 -3.24 -9.89
C GLU A 35 -2.32 -3.16 -8.54
N PRO A 36 -2.19 -4.19 -7.68
CA PRO A 36 -2.84 -4.20 -6.38
C PRO A 36 -2.33 -3.03 -5.54
N ARG A 37 -3.28 -2.31 -4.95
CA ARG A 37 -3.01 -1.21 -4.02
C ARG A 37 -2.66 -1.79 -2.66
N ILE A 38 -1.38 -1.75 -2.31
CA ILE A 38 -0.85 -2.28 -1.06
C ILE A 38 -0.42 -1.09 -0.20
N ALA A 39 -1.08 -0.91 0.94
CA ALA A 39 -0.69 0.08 1.93
C ALA A 39 0.56 -0.36 2.70
N PHE A 40 1.24 0.60 3.30
CA PHE A 40 2.29 0.33 4.26
C PHE A 40 1.73 -0.25 5.58
N SER A 41 2.53 -1.07 6.26
CA SER A 41 2.20 -1.50 7.62
C SER A 41 2.18 -0.32 8.60
N SER A 42 1.43 -0.43 9.69
CA SER A 42 1.28 0.66 10.68
C SER A 42 2.62 1.08 11.28
N ILE A 43 3.54 0.14 11.50
CA ILE A 43 4.88 0.44 11.99
C ILE A 43 5.74 1.20 10.96
N ALA A 44 5.43 1.10 9.67
CA ALA A 44 6.22 1.73 8.62
C ALA A 44 6.11 3.26 8.64
N TYR A 45 5.00 3.77 9.18
CA TYR A 45 4.74 5.19 9.42
C TYR A 45 5.70 5.86 10.40
N TYR A 46 6.41 5.08 11.21
CA TYR A 46 7.42 5.56 12.15
C TYR A 46 8.79 5.56 11.46
N GLN A 47 9.35 6.75 11.25
CA GLN A 47 10.63 6.96 10.56
C GLN A 47 11.59 7.72 11.46
N LYS A 48 12.87 7.36 11.48
CA LYS A 48 13.90 8.15 12.18
C LYS A 48 14.08 9.49 11.48
N LYS A 49 14.13 10.58 12.24
CA LYS A 49 14.29 11.95 11.69
C LYS A 49 15.45 12.09 10.70
N LEU A 50 16.57 11.42 10.96
CA LEU A 50 17.79 11.53 10.14
C LEU A 50 17.82 10.58 8.93
N SER A 51 16.90 9.61 8.85
CA SER A 51 16.86 8.60 7.80
C SER A 51 15.44 8.31 7.33
N VAL A 52 14.63 9.37 7.18
CA VAL A 52 13.28 9.28 6.60
C VAL A 52 13.35 8.60 5.23
N GLY A 53 12.46 7.63 4.99
CA GLY A 53 12.45 6.81 3.77
C GLY A 53 13.50 5.71 3.74
N ASN A 54 14.45 5.69 4.68
CA ASN A 54 15.56 4.72 4.76
C ASN A 54 15.80 4.27 6.21
N THR A 55 14.77 4.29 7.04
CA THR A 55 14.91 3.91 8.45
C THR A 55 15.19 2.42 8.55
N ASP A 56 16.20 2.03 9.33
CA ASP A 56 16.53 0.62 9.57
C ASP A 56 15.31 -0.12 10.14
N ILE A 57 14.88 -1.15 9.41
CA ILE A 57 13.64 -1.89 9.71
C ILE A 57 13.82 -2.73 10.97
N GLU A 58 14.99 -3.35 11.16
CA GLU A 58 15.24 -4.22 12.32
C GLU A 58 15.34 -3.39 13.60
N GLN A 59 16.05 -2.26 13.54
CA GLN A 59 16.14 -1.32 14.64
C GLN A 59 14.76 -0.75 15.01
N ARG A 60 13.91 -0.47 14.01
CA ARG A 60 12.52 -0.04 14.24
C ARG A 60 11.71 -1.09 14.99
N TRP A 61 11.86 -2.36 14.65
CA TRP A 61 11.21 -3.45 15.38
C TRP A 61 11.69 -3.57 16.83
N LYS A 62 13.01 -3.46 17.05
CA LYS A 62 13.60 -3.47 18.40
C LYS A 62 13.10 -2.29 19.24
N ASP A 63 13.05 -1.10 18.64
CA ASP A 63 12.56 0.10 19.29
C ASP A 63 11.07 -0.01 19.63
N ALA A 64 10.23 -0.46 18.70
CA ALA A 64 8.80 -0.69 18.92
C ALA A 64 8.55 -1.73 20.03
N PHE A 65 9.30 -2.84 20.01
CA PHE A 65 9.23 -3.85 21.06
C PHE A 65 9.57 -3.28 22.44
N SER A 66 10.63 -2.46 22.52
CA SER A 66 10.98 -1.78 23.78
C SER A 66 9.95 -0.73 24.22
N CYS A 67 9.12 -0.23 23.31
CA CYS A 67 8.00 0.67 23.59
C CYS A 67 6.69 -0.08 23.93
N GLY A 68 6.73 -1.40 24.06
CA GLY A 68 5.60 -2.22 24.50
C GLY A 68 4.82 -2.92 23.38
N SER A 69 5.22 -2.77 22.10
CA SER A 69 4.60 -3.55 21.03
C SER A 69 5.08 -5.00 21.06
N LYS A 70 4.31 -5.91 20.48
CA LYS A 70 4.82 -7.25 20.18
C LYS A 70 5.86 -7.18 19.06
N TYR A 71 6.89 -8.03 19.15
CA TYR A 71 7.92 -8.08 18.10
C TYR A 71 7.30 -8.50 16.76
N ARG A 72 7.62 -7.77 15.69
CA ARG A 72 7.09 -7.96 14.32
C ARG A 72 5.58 -7.79 14.16
N ASP A 73 4.93 -7.05 15.05
CA ASP A 73 3.53 -6.65 14.90
C ASP A 73 3.35 -5.53 13.86
N LYS A 74 3.08 -5.92 12.60
CA LYS A 74 2.92 -5.01 11.46
C LYS A 74 1.82 -3.97 11.65
N HIS A 75 0.72 -4.36 12.29
CA HIS A 75 -0.46 -3.51 12.41
C HIS A 75 -0.53 -2.79 13.75
N LEU A 76 0.43 -3.05 14.66
CA LEU A 76 0.41 -2.55 16.03
C LEU A 76 -0.88 -2.94 16.77
N SER A 77 -1.45 -4.10 16.45
CA SER A 77 -2.68 -4.58 17.07
C SER A 77 -2.51 -4.79 18.58
N SER A 78 -1.31 -5.17 19.02
CA SER A 78 -0.94 -5.28 20.45
C SER A 78 -0.96 -3.96 21.20
N ILE A 79 -0.89 -2.82 20.50
CA ILE A 79 -0.96 -1.48 21.08
C ILE A 79 -2.39 -0.93 21.06
N ILE A 80 -3.18 -1.30 20.05
CA ILE A 80 -4.55 -0.79 19.85
C ILE A 80 -5.58 -1.57 20.67
N TYR A 81 -5.36 -2.88 20.88
CA TYR A 81 -6.32 -3.77 21.51
C TYR A 81 -5.70 -4.55 22.69
N PRO A 82 -6.42 -4.77 23.81
CA PRO A 82 -7.83 -4.41 24.09
C PRO A 82 -8.05 -2.97 24.55
N VAL A 83 -6.97 -2.29 24.96
CA VAL A 83 -7.00 -0.89 25.40
C VAL A 83 -6.05 -0.12 24.49
N ASP A 84 -6.47 1.05 24.04
CA ASP A 84 -5.68 1.89 23.15
C ASP A 84 -4.51 2.54 23.91
N HIS A 85 -3.31 2.01 23.69
CA HIS A 85 -2.05 2.52 24.22
C HIS A 85 -1.26 3.33 23.17
N SER A 86 -1.88 3.70 22.04
CA SER A 86 -1.22 4.43 20.93
C SER A 86 -0.49 5.68 21.41
N LEU A 87 -1.13 6.51 22.24
CA LEU A 87 -0.52 7.75 22.74
C LEU A 87 0.75 7.52 23.57
N ILE A 88 0.81 6.42 24.32
CA ILE A 88 2.00 6.06 25.12
C ILE A 88 3.09 5.54 24.21
N PHE A 89 2.72 4.67 23.27
CA PHE A 89 3.62 4.13 22.26
C PHE A 89 4.24 5.23 21.39
N ASP A 90 3.43 6.18 20.90
CA ASP A 90 3.85 7.32 20.09
C ASP A 90 4.87 8.18 20.84
N LYS A 91 4.59 8.50 22.10
CA LYS A 91 5.52 9.26 22.94
C LYS A 91 6.87 8.54 23.09
N CYS A 92 6.85 7.23 23.31
CA CYS A 92 8.07 6.43 23.43
C CYS A 92 8.88 6.42 22.12
N MET A 93 8.21 6.23 20.98
CA MET A 93 8.85 6.27 19.66
C MET A 93 9.41 7.66 19.35
N ILE A 94 8.68 8.74 19.65
CA ILE A 94 9.16 10.12 19.47
C ILE A 94 10.41 10.38 20.33
N GLN A 95 10.43 9.92 21.59
CA GLN A 95 11.61 10.03 22.46
C GLN A 95 12.82 9.30 21.90
N LYS A 96 12.61 8.17 21.20
CA LYS A 96 13.67 7.46 20.46
C LYS A 96 14.05 8.14 19.13
N GLY A 97 13.51 9.32 18.83
CA GLY A 97 13.87 10.10 17.64
C GLY A 97 13.10 9.74 16.37
N TYR A 98 11.94 9.09 16.50
CA TYR A 98 11.04 8.86 15.38
C TYR A 98 10.12 10.07 15.13
N VAL A 99 9.74 10.24 13.87
CA VAL A 99 8.61 11.04 13.41
C VAL A 99 7.56 10.10 12.86
N ILE A 100 6.30 10.50 13.01
CA ILE A 100 5.14 9.72 12.61
C ILE A 100 4.55 10.39 11.38
N PHE A 101 4.44 9.64 10.29
CA PHE A 101 3.80 10.07 9.05
C PHE A 101 2.43 9.44 8.91
N SER A 102 1.49 10.15 8.30
CA SER A 102 0.20 9.58 7.93
C SER A 102 0.31 8.67 6.71
N SER A 103 -0.68 7.78 6.53
CA SER A 103 -0.81 6.97 5.31
C SER A 103 -0.81 7.82 4.03
N ASN A 104 -1.43 9.01 4.08
CA ASN A 104 -1.47 9.93 2.95
C ASN A 104 -0.10 10.53 2.64
N GLU A 105 0.74 10.78 3.65
CA GLU A 105 2.09 11.31 3.47
C GLU A 105 3.03 10.25 2.90
N CYS A 106 2.90 8.99 3.31
CA CYS A 106 3.71 7.91 2.77
C CYS A 106 3.23 7.38 1.42
N GLY A 107 1.93 7.52 1.13
CA GLY A 107 1.31 6.94 -0.05
C GLY A 107 1.18 5.43 0.07
N LEU A 108 1.31 4.72 -1.06
CA LEU A 108 1.18 3.27 -1.11
C LEU A 108 2.54 2.58 -1.32
N LYS A 109 2.70 1.39 -0.76
CA LYS A 109 3.84 0.51 -1.05
C LYS A 109 3.79 0.00 -2.49
N SER A 110 2.59 -0.34 -2.95
CA SER A 110 2.30 -0.73 -4.34
C SER A 110 0.99 -0.06 -4.78
N PRO A 111 0.88 0.45 -6.01
CA PRO A 111 1.91 0.50 -7.05
C PRO A 111 3.03 1.50 -6.71
N LYS A 112 4.28 1.25 -7.14
CA LYS A 112 5.46 2.09 -6.80
C LYS A 112 5.27 3.58 -7.13
N ARG A 113 4.52 3.88 -8.20
CA ARG A 113 4.17 5.26 -8.61
C ARG A 113 3.38 6.05 -7.56
N MET A 114 2.72 5.36 -6.62
CA MET A 114 1.96 5.96 -5.52
C MET A 114 2.76 6.00 -4.21
N ASN A 115 4.00 5.52 -4.21
CA ASN A 115 4.91 5.64 -3.07
C ASN A 115 5.54 7.03 -3.05
N LYS A 116 5.41 7.76 -1.95
CA LYS A 116 5.97 9.11 -1.79
C LYS A 116 7.39 9.12 -1.26
N GLY A 117 7.97 7.95 -0.96
CA GLY A 117 9.36 7.80 -0.52
C GLY A 117 9.62 8.16 0.94
N LEU A 118 8.60 8.54 1.71
CA LEU A 118 8.75 8.87 3.14
C LEU A 118 8.77 7.64 4.04
N CYS A 119 8.02 6.59 3.68
CA CYS A 119 8.00 5.33 4.39
C CYS A 119 8.79 4.24 3.66
N ASN A 120 9.41 3.37 4.44
CA ASN A 120 10.04 2.15 3.94
C ASN A 120 9.67 0.93 4.81
N GLU A 121 9.56 -0.21 4.13
CA GLU A 121 9.26 -1.53 4.68
C GLU A 121 9.72 -2.66 3.75
#